data_AF-A0A4S2RBM9-F1
#
_entry.id   AF-A0A4S2RBM9-F1
#
_cell.length_a   1.000
_cell.length_b   1.000
_cell.length_c   1.000
_cell.angle_alpha   90.00
_cell.angle_beta   90.00
_cell.angle_gamma   90.00
#
_symmetry.space_group_name_H-M   'P 1'
#
loop_
_entity.id
_entity.type
_entity.pdbx_description
1 polymer ?
#
loop_
_entity_poly.entity_id
_entity_poly.type
_entity_poly.pdbx_seq_one_letter_code
_entity_poly.pdbx_strand_id
1 'polypeptide(L)'
;MSDTTHAPSPTCSAVAALIGDAKPATDRLLRQLAESVRDVREHDHPSQNEDLYCSNLTSWMGDRTAVVLRRLLDAEAQVAEHEAAPLPSWVHQLGDELGDFLSDLAPAAISYYDPETPDAQVLARVERAFAVGRDRARERLADRRGEPACDTAPGITVYRASYDSIAMGLYTTREAARAHCEAYVRREVGDEVILDWVPDDSSEDAPEELCTGYDAECTGYIVTPLTVAAAYDEEADE
;
A
#
# COMPACT_ATOMS: atom_id res chain seq x y z
N MET A 1 6.23 -26.94 -12.30
CA MET A 1 5.61 -25.61 -12.51
C MET A 1 4.32 -25.65 -11.72
N SER A 2 4.42 -25.28 -10.44
CA SER A 2 3.28 -25.19 -9.55
C SER A 2 2.78 -23.75 -9.63
N ASP A 3 1.50 -23.60 -9.94
CA ASP A 3 0.81 -22.33 -10.03
C ASP A 3 0.53 -21.87 -8.59
N THR A 4 1.27 -20.88 -8.11
CA THR A 4 1.16 -20.42 -6.72
C THR A 4 0.15 -19.28 -6.66
N THR A 5 -1.10 -19.63 -6.40
CA THR A 5 -2.16 -18.66 -6.12
C THR A 5 -1.82 -17.92 -4.81
N HIS A 6 -1.49 -16.65 -4.94
CA HIS A 6 -1.15 -15.74 -3.83
C HIS A 6 -2.33 -15.67 -2.85
N ALA A 7 -2.12 -16.05 -1.60
CA ALA A 7 -3.11 -15.89 -0.54
C ALA A 7 -3.01 -14.46 0.01
N PRO A 8 -4.10 -13.69 0.11
CA PRO A 8 -4.04 -12.33 0.62
C PRO A 8 -3.53 -12.33 2.07
N SER A 9 -2.68 -11.35 2.41
CA SER A 9 -2.18 -11.14 3.77
C SER A 9 -3.33 -11.12 4.79
N PRO A 10 -3.12 -11.54 6.06
CA PRO A 10 -4.20 -11.65 7.04
C PRO A 10 -4.98 -10.35 7.26
N THR A 11 -4.31 -9.19 7.10
CA THR A 11 -4.96 -7.87 7.12
C THR A 11 -5.83 -7.62 5.88
N CYS A 12 -5.35 -7.98 4.69
CA CYS A 12 -6.13 -7.89 3.45
C CYS A 12 -7.32 -8.87 3.45
N SER A 13 -7.18 -10.05 4.04
CA SER A 13 -8.26 -11.03 4.19
C SER A 13 -9.34 -10.54 5.16
N ALA A 14 -8.97 -9.96 6.30
CA ALA A 14 -9.92 -9.36 7.24
C ALA A 14 -10.65 -8.15 6.62
N VAL A 15 -9.93 -7.30 5.90
CA VAL A 15 -10.52 -6.16 5.17
C VAL A 15 -11.42 -6.65 4.05
N ALA A 16 -11.02 -7.65 3.26
CA ALA A 16 -11.84 -8.26 2.21
C ALA A 16 -13.10 -8.94 2.78
N ALA A 17 -13.02 -9.60 3.93
CA ALA A 17 -14.18 -10.18 4.60
C ALA A 17 -15.17 -9.11 5.10
N LEU A 18 -14.67 -7.94 5.53
CA LEU A 18 -15.51 -6.81 5.93
C LEU A 18 -16.11 -6.05 4.73
N ILE A 19 -15.38 -5.98 3.62
CA ILE A 19 -15.81 -5.32 2.38
C ILE A 19 -16.77 -6.20 1.57
N GLY A 20 -16.62 -7.53 1.64
CA GLY A 20 -17.48 -8.49 0.94
C GLY A 20 -17.36 -8.37 -0.58
N ASP A 21 -18.50 -8.44 -1.28
CA ASP A 21 -18.61 -8.30 -2.74
C ASP A 21 -18.78 -6.84 -3.19
N ALA A 22 -18.19 -5.89 -2.45
CA ALA A 22 -18.35 -4.47 -2.73
C ALA A 22 -18.02 -4.16 -4.19
N LYS A 23 -19.01 -3.62 -4.90
CA LYS A 23 -18.85 -3.19 -6.28
C LYS A 23 -18.13 -1.86 -6.32
N PRO A 24 -17.36 -1.57 -7.38
CA PRO A 24 -16.84 -0.23 -7.61
C PRO A 24 -17.94 0.83 -7.44
N ALA A 25 -17.61 1.92 -6.77
CA ALA A 25 -18.55 3.02 -6.58
C ALA A 25 -18.94 3.56 -7.96
N THR A 26 -20.23 3.47 -8.30
CA THR A 26 -20.74 4.06 -9.55
C THR A 26 -20.64 5.59 -9.49
N ASP A 27 -20.50 6.26 -10.64
CA ASP A 27 -20.53 7.72 -10.73
C ASP A 27 -21.74 8.35 -10.02
N ARG A 28 -22.88 7.63 -10.03
CA ARG A 28 -24.10 8.03 -9.32
C ARG A 28 -23.89 8.07 -7.80
N LEU A 29 -23.24 7.06 -7.22
CA LEU A 29 -22.96 7.00 -5.78
C LEU A 29 -21.96 8.08 -5.37
N LEU A 30 -20.92 8.31 -6.18
CA LEU A 30 -19.95 9.37 -5.94
C LEU A 30 -20.62 10.75 -5.96
N ARG A 31 -21.52 10.98 -6.92
CA ARG A 31 -22.32 12.21 -6.97
C ARG A 31 -23.22 12.37 -5.75
N GLN A 32 -23.94 11.32 -5.35
CA GLN A 32 -24.84 11.35 -4.19
C GLN A 32 -24.08 11.64 -2.88
N LEU A 33 -22.86 11.10 -2.74
CA LEU A 33 -21.99 11.42 -1.62
C LEU A 33 -21.58 12.90 -1.64
N ALA A 34 -21.15 13.42 -2.81
CA ALA A 34 -20.78 14.83 -2.95
C ALA A 34 -21.96 15.78 -2.67
N GLU A 35 -23.15 15.43 -3.13
CA GLU A 35 -24.40 16.16 -2.85
C GLU A 35 -24.70 16.14 -1.35
N SER A 36 -24.61 14.98 -0.69
CA SER A 36 -24.84 14.86 0.76
C SER A 36 -23.86 15.70 1.56
N VAL A 37 -22.57 15.73 1.17
CA VAL A 37 -21.55 16.59 1.81
C VAL A 37 -21.86 18.07 1.61
N ARG A 38 -22.29 18.47 0.40
CA ARG A 38 -22.68 19.86 0.13
C ARG A 38 -23.93 20.24 0.92
N ASP A 39 -24.97 19.42 0.90
CA ASP A 39 -26.23 19.69 1.58
C ASP A 39 -26.02 19.79 3.09
N VAL A 40 -25.13 18.96 3.67
CA VAL A 40 -24.67 19.12 5.06
C VAL A 40 -23.96 20.46 5.27
N ARG A 41 -23.11 20.93 4.36
CA ARG A 41 -22.40 22.21 4.50
C ARG A 41 -23.30 23.43 4.34
N GLU A 42 -24.38 23.29 3.57
CA GLU A 42 -25.27 24.39 3.19
C GLU A 42 -26.58 24.43 3.99
N HIS A 43 -26.90 23.39 4.78
CA HIS A 43 -28.12 23.41 5.58
C HIS A 43 -28.06 24.38 6.77
N ASP A 44 -29.22 24.95 7.10
CA ASP A 44 -29.39 25.95 8.15
C ASP A 44 -29.52 25.29 9.53
N HIS A 45 -28.39 25.21 10.21
CA HIS A 45 -28.20 24.66 11.56
C HIS A 45 -29.06 25.27 12.70
N PRO A 46 -29.26 26.61 12.80
CA PRO A 46 -29.86 27.23 13.98
C PRO A 46 -31.35 26.95 14.16
N SER A 47 -32.07 26.54 13.11
CA SER A 47 -33.54 26.46 13.12
C SER A 47 -34.12 25.06 13.37
N GLN A 48 -33.31 24.00 13.31
CA GLN A 48 -33.81 22.61 13.25
C GLN A 48 -33.46 21.70 14.45
N ASN A 49 -32.61 22.11 15.41
CA ASN A 49 -32.21 21.25 16.55
C ASN A 49 -31.54 19.91 16.15
N GLU A 50 -31.17 19.73 14.86
CA GLU A 50 -30.60 18.50 14.26
C GLU A 50 -29.06 18.51 14.16
N ASP A 51 -28.39 19.56 14.64
CA ASP A 51 -26.94 19.78 14.52
C ASP A 51 -26.07 18.62 14.96
N LEU A 52 -26.42 17.97 16.08
CA LEU A 52 -25.59 16.92 16.66
C LEU A 52 -25.50 15.69 15.77
N TYR A 53 -26.56 15.36 15.02
CA TYR A 53 -26.55 14.17 14.16
C TYR A 53 -25.74 14.43 12.88
N CYS A 54 -25.94 15.59 12.26
CA CYS A 54 -25.22 15.97 11.04
C CYS A 54 -23.73 16.22 11.30
N SER A 55 -23.36 16.88 12.41
CA SER A 55 -21.95 17.04 12.79
C SER A 55 -21.29 15.71 13.13
N ASN A 56 -21.96 14.82 13.87
CA ASN A 56 -21.40 13.50 14.20
C ASN A 56 -21.21 12.64 12.95
N LEU A 57 -22.20 12.61 12.04
CA LEU A 57 -22.09 11.82 10.82
C LEU A 57 -20.99 12.34 9.90
N THR A 58 -20.85 13.66 9.79
CA THR A 58 -19.83 14.30 8.94
C THR A 58 -18.44 14.17 9.54
N SER A 59 -18.29 14.27 10.85
CA SER A 59 -17.02 14.02 11.52
C SER A 59 -16.62 12.54 11.40
N TRP A 60 -17.57 11.62 11.61
CA TRP A 60 -17.33 10.19 11.51
C TRP A 60 -16.99 9.75 10.07
N MET A 61 -17.73 10.23 9.07
CA MET A 61 -17.41 9.97 7.67
C MET A 61 -16.15 10.72 7.24
N GLY A 62 -15.91 11.94 7.72
CA GLY A 62 -14.69 12.68 7.44
C GLY A 62 -13.44 11.90 7.87
N ASP A 63 -13.40 11.44 9.12
CA ASP A 63 -12.23 10.73 9.66
C ASP A 63 -11.97 9.39 8.95
N ARG A 64 -13.03 8.68 8.56
CA ARG A 64 -12.91 7.33 7.96
C ARG A 64 -12.77 7.37 6.44
N THR A 65 -13.54 8.21 5.78
CA THR A 65 -13.60 8.31 4.31
C THR A 65 -12.45 9.17 3.77
N ALA A 66 -11.93 10.16 4.50
CA ALA A 66 -10.80 10.96 4.03
C ALA A 66 -9.55 10.11 3.78
N VAL A 67 -9.28 9.10 4.62
CA VAL A 67 -8.14 8.18 4.42
C VAL A 67 -8.32 7.35 3.16
N VAL A 68 -9.53 6.85 2.90
CA VAL A 68 -9.84 6.06 1.69
C VAL A 68 -9.74 6.93 0.44
N LEU A 69 -10.32 8.14 0.45
CA LEU A 69 -10.24 9.09 -0.65
C LEU A 69 -8.80 9.52 -0.93
N ARG A 70 -8.00 9.74 0.13
CA ARG A 70 -6.58 10.08 -0.03
C ARG A 70 -5.81 8.95 -0.71
N ARG A 71 -6.01 7.70 -0.27
CA ARG A 71 -5.39 6.52 -0.90
C ARG A 71 -5.81 6.35 -2.36
N LEU A 72 -7.07 6.64 -2.68
CA LEU A 72 -7.55 6.59 -4.06
C LEU A 72 -6.86 7.65 -4.93
N LEU A 73 -6.74 8.88 -4.44
CA LEU A 73 -6.03 9.95 -5.15
C LEU A 73 -4.54 9.64 -5.34
N ASP A 74 -3.89 9.07 -4.33
CA ASP A 74 -2.49 8.66 -4.43
C ASP A 74 -2.32 7.52 -5.47
N ALA A 75 -3.27 6.57 -5.54
CA ALA A 75 -3.27 5.52 -6.55
C ALA A 75 -3.52 6.07 -7.97
N GLU A 76 -4.45 7.01 -8.14
CA GLU A 76 -4.68 7.69 -9.42
C GLU A 76 -3.43 8.46 -9.88
N ALA A 77 -2.71 9.11 -8.96
CA ALA A 77 -1.46 9.79 -9.26
C ALA A 77 -0.36 8.80 -9.71
N GLN A 78 -0.25 7.64 -9.06
CA GLN A 78 0.69 6.58 -9.46
C GLN A 78 0.35 6.02 -10.85
N VAL A 79 -0.93 5.80 -11.15
CA VAL A 79 -1.35 5.37 -12.49
C VAL A 79 -0.97 6.42 -13.53
N ALA A 80 -1.25 7.70 -13.26
CA ALA A 80 -0.86 8.79 -14.16
C ALA A 80 0.66 8.88 -14.34
N GLU A 81 1.45 8.64 -13.28
CA GLU A 81 2.91 8.57 -13.36
C GLU A 81 3.36 7.39 -14.22
N HIS A 82 2.78 6.19 -14.05
CA HIS A 82 3.09 5.03 -14.88
C HIS A 82 2.68 5.19 -16.34
N GLU A 83 1.55 5.86 -16.61
CA GLU A 83 1.10 6.17 -17.97
C GLU A 83 1.98 7.25 -18.62
N ALA A 84 2.47 8.21 -17.84
CA ALA A 84 3.39 9.25 -18.31
C ALA A 84 4.85 8.78 -18.40
N ALA A 85 5.20 7.73 -17.64
CA ALA A 85 6.54 7.16 -17.66
C ALA A 85 6.83 6.64 -19.07
N PRO A 86 7.93 7.08 -19.71
CA PRO A 86 8.31 6.51 -20.98
C PRO A 86 8.48 5.01 -20.79
N LEU A 87 7.92 4.23 -21.71
CA LEU A 87 8.14 2.79 -21.71
C LEU A 87 9.65 2.54 -21.63
N PRO A 88 10.10 1.58 -20.79
CA PRO A 88 11.50 1.26 -20.71
C PRO A 88 12.08 1.01 -22.10
N SER A 89 13.32 1.44 -22.36
CA SER A 89 13.96 1.32 -23.67
C SER A 89 13.93 -0.11 -24.23
N TRP A 90 13.91 -1.13 -23.36
CA TRP A 90 13.78 -2.53 -23.77
C TRP A 90 12.43 -2.86 -24.42
N VAL A 91 11.34 -2.17 -24.05
CA VAL A 91 10.01 -2.33 -24.67
C VAL A 91 10.03 -1.81 -26.10
N HIS A 92 10.68 -0.65 -26.30
CA HIS A 92 10.90 -0.11 -27.65
C HIS A 92 11.80 -1.04 -28.47
N GLN A 93 12.92 -1.50 -27.89
CA GLN A 93 13.81 -2.46 -28.54
C GLN A 93 13.08 -3.77 -28.91
N LEU A 94 12.21 -4.28 -28.04
CA LEU A 94 11.41 -5.47 -28.33
C LEU A 94 10.42 -5.20 -29.48
N GLY A 95 9.82 -4.01 -29.52
CA GLY A 95 8.96 -3.56 -30.61
C GLY A 95 9.70 -3.48 -31.94
N ASP A 96 10.92 -2.94 -31.95
CA ASP A 96 11.78 -2.86 -33.13
C ASP A 96 12.22 -4.26 -33.59
N GLU A 97 12.68 -5.12 -32.67
CA GLU A 97 13.06 -6.52 -32.96
C GLU A 97 11.87 -7.32 -33.54
N LEU A 98 10.65 -7.10 -33.02
CA LEU A 98 9.41 -7.67 -33.58
C LEU A 98 9.08 -7.10 -34.95
N GLY A 99 9.26 -5.80 -35.16
CA GLY A 99 9.01 -5.12 -36.42
C GLY A 99 9.94 -5.61 -37.53
N ASP A 100 11.24 -5.72 -37.25
CA ASP A 100 12.25 -6.28 -38.15
C ASP A 100 11.93 -7.75 -38.47
N PHE A 101 11.60 -8.54 -37.44
CA PHE A 101 11.23 -9.93 -37.62
C PHE A 101 9.99 -10.12 -38.50
N LEU A 102 8.94 -9.31 -38.29
CA LEU A 102 7.72 -9.35 -39.12
C LEU A 102 7.99 -8.86 -40.54
N SER A 103 8.88 -7.87 -40.70
CA SER A 103 9.30 -7.35 -42.01
C SER A 103 10.09 -8.39 -42.81
N ASP A 104 10.91 -9.21 -42.14
CA ASP A 104 11.62 -10.34 -42.77
C ASP A 104 10.67 -11.47 -43.18
N LEU A 105 9.58 -11.67 -42.43
CA LEU A 105 8.53 -12.62 -42.78
C LEU A 105 7.62 -12.14 -43.93
N ALA A 106 7.43 -10.82 -44.10
CA ALA A 106 6.46 -10.26 -45.02
C ALA A 106 6.69 -10.68 -46.50
N PRO A 107 7.92 -10.65 -47.07
CA PRO A 107 8.16 -11.10 -48.44
C PRO A 107 7.85 -12.59 -48.66
N ALA A 108 8.12 -13.42 -47.64
CA ALA A 108 7.84 -14.85 -47.68
C ALA A 108 6.34 -15.16 -47.56
N ALA A 109 5.59 -14.33 -46.82
CA ALA A 109 4.13 -14.45 -46.71
C ALA A 109 3.39 -13.90 -47.94
N ILE A 110 3.86 -12.80 -48.52
CA ILE A 110 3.22 -12.14 -49.69
C ILE A 110 3.43 -12.95 -50.98
N SER A 111 4.56 -13.64 -51.13
CA SER A 111 4.82 -14.47 -52.32
C SER A 111 4.07 -15.81 -52.34
N TYR A 112 3.44 -16.22 -51.24
CA TYR A 112 2.91 -17.58 -51.04
C TYR A 112 1.46 -17.61 -50.53
N TYR A 113 0.73 -16.50 -50.67
CA TYR A 113 -0.65 -16.41 -50.24
C TYR A 113 -1.60 -16.97 -51.31
N ASP A 114 -1.86 -18.28 -51.26
CA ASP A 114 -3.07 -18.87 -51.81
C ASP A 114 -4.18 -18.77 -50.74
N PRO A 115 -5.24 -17.97 -50.96
CA PRO A 115 -6.29 -17.77 -49.96
C PRO A 115 -7.09 -19.05 -49.65
N GLU A 116 -6.97 -20.12 -50.44
CA GLU A 116 -7.72 -21.36 -50.24
C GLU A 116 -6.97 -22.41 -49.40
N THR A 117 -5.66 -22.27 -49.21
CA THR A 117 -4.88 -23.14 -48.30
C THR A 117 -3.76 -22.36 -47.61
N PRO A 118 -3.93 -21.91 -46.35
CA PRO A 118 -2.79 -21.43 -45.59
C PRO A 118 -1.83 -22.62 -45.43
N ASP A 119 -0.72 -22.55 -46.16
CA ASP A 119 0.28 -23.60 -46.17
C ASP A 119 0.70 -23.87 -44.71
N ALA A 120 0.46 -25.08 -44.22
CA ALA A 120 0.77 -25.48 -42.86
C ALA A 120 2.25 -25.19 -42.50
N GLN A 121 3.11 -25.07 -43.51
CA GLN A 121 4.51 -24.67 -43.35
C GLN A 121 4.68 -23.20 -42.94
N VAL A 122 3.82 -22.29 -43.40
CA VAL A 122 3.84 -20.86 -43.02
C VAL A 122 3.41 -20.71 -41.57
N LEU A 123 2.29 -21.34 -41.18
CA LEU A 123 1.84 -21.35 -39.77
C LEU A 123 2.90 -21.97 -38.85
N ALA A 124 3.48 -23.11 -39.22
CA ALA A 124 4.55 -23.75 -38.44
C ALA A 124 5.85 -22.93 -38.36
N ARG A 125 6.10 -22.01 -39.31
CA ARG A 125 7.23 -21.06 -39.24
C ARG A 125 6.91 -19.90 -38.28
N VAL A 126 5.69 -19.35 -38.37
CA VAL A 126 5.22 -18.28 -37.47
C VAL A 126 5.19 -18.76 -36.02
N GLU A 127 4.64 -19.95 -35.76
CA GLU A 127 4.61 -20.55 -34.41
C GLU A 127 6.00 -20.79 -33.83
N ARG A 128 6.95 -21.29 -34.65
CA ARG A 128 8.35 -21.47 -34.22
C ARG A 128 9.00 -20.17 -33.84
N ALA A 129 8.74 -19.10 -34.59
CA ALA A 129 9.27 -17.79 -34.26
C ALA A 129 8.70 -17.21 -32.96
N PHE A 130 7.38 -17.33 -32.76
CA PHE A 130 6.76 -16.95 -31.47
C PHE A 130 7.32 -17.78 -30.31
N ALA A 131 7.62 -19.06 -30.51
CA ALA A 131 8.26 -19.88 -29.48
C ALA A 131 9.66 -19.36 -29.12
N VAL A 132 10.52 -19.09 -30.11
CA VAL A 132 11.87 -18.52 -29.89
C VAL A 132 11.80 -17.17 -29.18
N GLY A 133 10.85 -16.30 -29.56
CA GLY A 133 10.64 -15.01 -28.91
C GLY A 133 10.25 -15.15 -27.43
N ARG A 134 9.31 -16.05 -27.11
CA ARG A 134 8.90 -16.33 -25.72
C ARG A 134 10.05 -16.88 -24.87
N ASP A 135 10.87 -17.78 -25.42
CA ASP A 135 11.96 -18.39 -24.68
C ASP A 135 13.06 -17.37 -24.37
N ARG A 136 13.42 -16.49 -25.32
CA ARG A 136 14.36 -15.39 -25.07
C ARG A 136 13.84 -14.38 -24.04
N ALA A 137 12.55 -14.06 -24.09
CA ALA A 137 11.95 -13.18 -23.08
C ALA A 137 12.02 -13.80 -21.68
N ARG A 138 11.75 -15.10 -21.56
CA ARG A 138 11.88 -15.84 -20.30
C ARG A 138 13.33 -15.89 -19.79
N GLU A 139 14.29 -16.10 -20.68
CA GLU A 139 15.72 -16.13 -20.33
C GLU A 139 16.20 -14.77 -19.81
N ARG A 140 15.81 -13.67 -20.46
CA ARG A 140 16.10 -12.30 -19.97
C ARG A 140 15.43 -11.99 -18.62
N LEU A 141 14.21 -12.47 -18.41
CA LEU A 141 13.51 -12.35 -17.12
C LEU A 141 14.21 -13.16 -16.01
N ALA A 142 14.73 -14.34 -16.33
CA ALA A 142 15.47 -15.18 -15.39
C ALA A 142 16.84 -14.60 -15.04
N ASP A 143 17.54 -14.01 -16.01
CA ASP A 143 18.83 -13.34 -15.80
C ASP A 143 18.71 -12.14 -14.84
N ARG A 144 17.58 -11.41 -14.91
CA ARG A 144 17.25 -10.35 -13.94
C ARG A 144 17.01 -10.86 -12.53
N ARG A 145 16.39 -12.03 -12.35
CA ARG A 145 16.28 -12.67 -11.02
C ARG A 145 17.62 -13.14 -10.46
N GLY A 146 18.69 -13.12 -11.26
CA GLY A 146 20.05 -13.40 -10.84
C GLY A 146 20.80 -12.19 -10.27
N GLU A 147 20.18 -11.01 -10.17
CA GLU A 147 20.79 -9.90 -9.44
C GLU A 147 21.07 -10.33 -7.99
N PRO A 148 22.27 -10.04 -7.45
CA PRO A 148 22.65 -10.49 -6.12
C PRO A 148 21.63 -9.95 -5.12
N ALA A 149 21.05 -10.86 -4.34
CA ALA A 149 20.14 -10.56 -3.24
C ALA A 149 20.65 -9.31 -2.52
N CYS A 150 19.82 -8.27 -2.53
CA CYS A 150 20.15 -7.00 -1.89
C CYS A 150 20.56 -7.30 -0.45
N ASP A 151 21.83 -7.04 -0.15
CA ASP A 151 22.41 -7.16 1.19
C ASP A 151 21.44 -6.45 2.14
N THR A 152 20.90 -7.18 3.12
CA THR A 152 19.72 -6.79 3.90
C THR A 152 19.98 -5.42 4.50
N ALA A 153 19.31 -4.39 3.98
CA ALA A 153 19.54 -3.02 4.44
C ALA A 153 19.31 -2.98 5.96
N PRO A 154 20.20 -2.33 6.73
CA PRO A 154 20.11 -2.33 8.18
C PRO A 154 18.74 -1.79 8.59
N GLY A 155 18.04 -2.52 9.47
CA GLY A 155 16.74 -2.10 9.98
C GLY A 155 16.84 -0.74 10.68
N ILE A 156 15.79 0.07 10.55
CA ILE A 156 15.63 1.33 11.27
C ILE A 156 14.76 1.04 12.50
N THR A 157 15.17 1.53 13.67
CA THR A 157 14.33 1.48 14.87
C THR A 157 13.32 2.62 14.84
N VAL A 158 12.04 2.28 14.97
CA VAL A 158 10.94 3.21 15.21
C VAL A 158 10.32 2.90 16.57
N TYR A 159 9.64 3.86 17.17
CA TYR A 159 9.05 3.74 18.50
C TYR A 159 7.54 3.87 18.40
N ARG A 160 6.81 2.87 18.88
CA ARG A 160 5.35 2.89 18.94
C ARG A 160 4.91 3.35 20.33
N ALA A 161 4.14 4.43 20.37
CA ALA A 161 3.38 4.81 21.55
C ALA A 161 2.04 4.09 21.56
N SER A 162 1.65 3.52 22.70
CA SER A 162 0.35 2.87 22.91
C SER A 162 -0.21 3.13 24.30
N TYR A 163 -1.53 3.01 24.43
CA TYR A 163 -2.24 2.92 25.70
C TYR A 163 -2.91 1.54 25.79
N ASP A 164 -2.47 0.70 26.72
CA ASP A 164 -2.72 -0.73 26.74
C ASP A 164 -2.42 -1.36 25.36
N SER A 165 -3.46 -1.87 24.68
CA SER A 165 -3.38 -2.49 23.36
C SER A 165 -3.66 -1.52 22.20
N ILE A 166 -3.97 -0.25 22.49
CA ILE A 166 -4.37 0.75 21.49
C ILE A 166 -3.14 1.53 21.03
N ALA A 167 -2.76 1.40 19.77
CA ALA A 167 -1.68 2.18 19.17
C ALA A 167 -2.09 3.66 19.01
N MET A 168 -1.25 4.57 19.51
CA MET A 168 -1.47 6.02 19.46
C MET A 168 -0.65 6.70 18.36
N GLY A 169 0.53 6.15 18.03
CA GLY A 169 1.39 6.69 16.97
C GLY A 169 2.72 5.96 16.81
N LEU A 170 3.43 6.28 15.73
CA LEU A 170 4.79 5.83 15.44
C LEU A 170 5.73 7.04 15.38
N TYR A 171 6.92 6.89 15.95
CA TYR A 171 7.92 7.94 16.11
C TYR A 171 9.29 7.45 15.65
N THR A 172 10.10 8.36 15.13
CA THR A 172 11.48 8.06 14.75
C THR A 172 12.46 8.14 15.92
N THR A 173 12.01 8.60 17.10
CA THR A 173 12.83 8.72 18.31
C THR A 173 12.05 8.28 19.54
N ARG A 174 12.76 7.74 20.54
CA ARG A 174 12.17 7.29 21.81
C ARG A 174 11.56 8.46 22.56
N GLU A 175 12.27 9.59 22.60
CA GLU A 175 11.89 10.80 23.31
C GLU A 175 10.59 11.40 22.77
N ALA A 176 10.39 11.38 21.44
CA ALA A 176 9.14 11.87 20.84
C ALA A 176 7.94 10.99 21.20
N ALA A 177 8.13 9.67 21.23
CA ALA A 177 7.09 8.74 21.67
C ALA A 177 6.74 8.96 23.15
N ARG A 178 7.77 9.07 24.01
CA ARG A 178 7.59 9.35 25.44
C ARG A 178 6.88 10.68 25.69
N ALA A 179 7.32 11.74 25.01
CA ALA A 179 6.71 13.06 25.13
C ALA A 179 5.22 13.07 24.75
N HIS A 180 4.83 12.26 23.75
CA HIS A 180 3.41 12.10 23.41
C HIS A 180 2.62 11.48 24.56
N CYS A 181 3.08 10.35 25.10
CA CYS A 181 2.42 9.67 26.22
C CYS A 181 2.32 10.58 27.45
N GLU A 182 3.41 11.26 27.80
CA GLU A 182 3.44 12.19 28.92
C GLU A 182 2.45 13.36 28.74
N ALA A 183 2.31 13.89 27.53
CA ALA A 183 1.35 14.95 27.25
C ALA A 183 -0.11 14.49 27.47
N TYR A 184 -0.41 13.24 27.13
CA TYR A 184 -1.72 12.64 27.40
C TYR A 184 -1.95 12.46 28.90
N VAL A 185 -1.00 11.89 29.63
CA VAL A 185 -1.11 11.71 31.09
C VAL A 185 -1.26 13.05 31.79
N ARG A 186 -0.42 14.05 31.50
CA ARG A 186 -0.51 15.39 32.12
C ARG A 186 -1.85 16.06 31.88
N ARG A 187 -2.48 15.84 30.71
CA ARG A 187 -3.84 16.34 30.44
C ARG A 187 -4.90 15.71 31.36
N GLU A 188 -4.70 14.45 31.76
CA GLU A 188 -5.64 13.69 32.58
C GLU A 188 -5.46 13.94 34.08
N VAL A 189 -4.21 14.00 34.55
CA VAL A 189 -3.90 14.08 36.00
C VAL A 189 -3.33 15.43 36.44
N GLY A 190 -2.97 16.31 35.51
CA GLY A 190 -2.37 17.64 35.76
C GLY A 190 -0.85 17.69 35.59
N ASP A 191 -0.31 18.90 35.46
CA ASP A 191 1.11 19.13 35.13
C ASP A 191 2.09 18.89 36.30
N GLU A 192 1.60 18.88 37.54
CA GLU A 192 2.44 18.72 38.75
C GLU A 192 2.78 17.24 39.04
N VAL A 193 2.26 16.30 38.27
CA VAL A 193 2.55 14.87 38.45
C VAL A 193 4.01 14.56 38.14
N ILE A 194 4.64 13.74 38.99
CA ILE A 194 5.95 13.17 38.73
C ILE A 194 5.74 11.97 37.81
N LEU A 195 6.45 11.98 36.67
CA LEU A 195 6.42 10.95 35.65
C LEU A 195 7.76 10.23 35.63
N ASP A 196 7.74 8.91 35.53
CA ASP A 196 8.92 8.09 35.35
C ASP A 196 8.64 6.96 34.35
N TRP A 197 9.68 6.56 33.60
CA TRP A 197 9.59 5.50 32.60
C TRP A 197 10.27 4.25 33.15
N VAL A 198 9.50 3.17 33.31
CA VAL A 198 9.98 1.91 33.85
C VAL A 198 10.08 0.90 32.71
N PRO A 199 11.29 0.41 32.37
CA PRO A 199 11.44 -0.63 31.36
C PRO A 199 10.94 -1.99 31.88
N ASP A 200 10.29 -2.78 31.02
CA ASP A 200 9.77 -4.11 31.34
C ASP A 200 10.88 -5.08 31.79
N ASP A 201 12.09 -4.92 31.24
CA ASP A 201 13.28 -5.65 31.63
C ASP A 201 14.56 -4.79 31.51
N SER A 202 15.73 -5.39 31.77
CA SER A 202 17.01 -4.68 31.76
C SER A 202 17.62 -4.45 30.37
N SER A 203 16.94 -4.85 29.29
CA SER A 203 17.44 -4.66 27.93
C SER A 203 17.24 -3.22 27.46
N GLU A 204 18.14 -2.76 26.57
CA GLU A 204 18.06 -1.41 26.00
C GLU A 204 16.81 -1.22 25.12
N ASP A 205 16.33 -2.31 24.52
CA ASP A 205 15.17 -2.35 23.63
C ASP A 205 13.91 -2.90 24.34
N ALA A 206 13.90 -2.93 25.68
CA ALA A 206 12.71 -3.27 26.43
C ALA A 206 11.58 -2.26 26.12
N PRO A 207 10.32 -2.70 26.00
CA PRO A 207 9.20 -1.78 26.12
C PRO A 207 9.27 -1.06 27.48
N GLU A 208 8.86 0.20 27.50
CA GLU A 208 8.87 1.02 28.71
C GLU A 208 7.46 1.49 29.01
N GLU A 209 7.02 1.34 30.25
CA GLU A 209 5.73 1.82 30.73
C GLU A 209 5.90 3.11 31.52
N LEU A 210 5.02 4.07 31.27
CA LEU A 210 4.96 5.33 32.01
C LEU A 210 4.23 5.10 33.33
N CYS A 211 4.88 5.43 34.45
CA CYS A 211 4.28 5.34 35.78
C CYS A 211 4.26 6.73 36.44
N THR A 212 3.32 6.93 37.35
CA THR A 212 3.08 8.21 38.04
C THR A 212 3.37 8.11 39.54
N GLY A 213 3.83 9.21 40.11
CA GLY A 213 4.04 9.35 41.56
C GLY A 213 5.22 8.54 42.10
N TYR A 214 5.35 8.52 43.43
CA TYR A 214 6.44 7.82 44.11
C TYR A 214 6.21 6.31 44.24
N ASP A 215 4.95 5.88 44.21
CA ASP A 215 4.57 4.47 44.34
C ASP A 215 4.59 3.74 42.97
N ALA A 216 5.02 4.43 41.91
CA ALA A 216 5.11 3.91 40.54
C ALA A 216 3.80 3.26 40.06
N GLU A 217 2.67 3.96 40.23
CA GLU A 217 1.41 3.50 39.67
C GLU A 217 1.47 3.63 38.15
N CYS A 218 1.52 2.50 37.46
CA CYS A 218 1.70 2.46 36.02
C CYS A 218 0.40 2.78 35.27
N THR A 219 0.56 3.62 34.26
CA THR A 219 -0.55 4.34 33.62
C THR A 219 -1.16 3.56 32.45
N GLY A 220 -0.55 2.46 32.02
CA GLY A 220 -0.91 1.75 30.79
C GLY A 220 -0.34 2.38 29.51
N TYR A 221 0.33 3.54 29.59
CA TYR A 221 1.01 4.13 28.43
C TYR A 221 2.39 3.47 28.24
N ILE A 222 2.59 2.85 27.08
CA ILE A 222 3.78 2.05 26.75
C ILE A 222 4.46 2.61 25.51
N VAL A 223 5.80 2.66 25.53
CA VAL A 223 6.64 2.91 24.36
C VAL A 223 7.38 1.63 24.00
N THR A 224 7.10 1.08 22.81
CA THR A 224 7.73 -0.14 22.30
C THR A 224 8.69 0.21 21.15
N PRO A 225 10.00 -0.11 21.23
CA PRO A 225 10.88 -0.06 20.07
C PRO A 225 10.53 -1.18 19.08
N LEU A 226 10.50 -0.85 17.79
CA LEU A 226 10.19 -1.74 16.69
C LEU A 226 11.29 -1.61 15.63
N THR A 227 11.86 -2.74 15.21
CA THR A 227 12.79 -2.77 14.07
C THR A 227 11.99 -2.92 12.79
N VAL A 228 12.09 -1.93 11.89
CA VAL A 228 11.47 -1.95 10.56
C VAL A 228 12.55 -1.97 9.47
N ALA A 229 12.26 -2.60 8.35
CA ALA A 229 13.17 -2.57 7.21
C ALA A 229 13.33 -1.12 6.69
N ALA A 230 14.57 -0.71 6.37
CA ALA A 230 14.84 0.63 5.82
C ALA A 230 14.28 0.81 4.40
N ALA A 231 14.09 -0.30 3.69
CA ALA A 231 13.51 -0.36 2.37
C ALA A 231 12.38 -1.38 2.36
N TYR A 232 11.33 -1.10 1.57
CA TYR A 232 10.31 -2.09 1.26
C TYR A 232 10.93 -3.18 0.39
N ASP A 233 10.77 -4.42 0.81
CA ASP A 233 11.15 -5.60 0.03
C ASP A 233 9.85 -6.23 -0.49
N GLU A 234 9.61 -6.06 -1.80
CA GLU A 234 8.42 -6.59 -2.46
C GLU A 234 8.41 -8.12 -2.53
N GLU A 235 9.58 -8.76 -2.42
CA GLU A 235 9.71 -10.22 -2.42
C GLU A 235 9.56 -10.82 -1.01
N ALA A 236 9.73 -10.02 0.05
CA ALA A 236 9.60 -10.49 1.44
C ALA A 236 8.14 -10.78 1.86
N ASP A 237 7.16 -10.23 1.13
CA ASP A 237 5.73 -10.49 1.34
C ASP A 237 5.21 -11.75 0.59
N GLU A 238 6.09 -12.53 -0.08
CA GLU A 238 5.74 -13.77 -0.83
C GLU A 238 5.56 -15.05 0.02
#